data_AF-A0A068V5E7-F1
#
_entry.id   AF-A0A068V5E7-F1
#
_cell.length_a   1.000
_cell.length_b   1.000
_cell.length_c   1.000
_cell.angle_alpha   90.00
_cell.angle_beta   90.00
_cell.angle_gamma   90.00
#
_symmetry.space_group_name_H-M   'P 1'
#
loop_
_entity.id
_entity.type
_entity.pdbx_description
1 polymer ?
#
loop_
_entity_poly.entity_id
_entity_poly.type
_entity_poly.pdbx_seq_one_letter_code
_entity_poly.pdbx_strand_id
1 'polypeptide(L)'
;MVYCRFISSFVLVSLLLLPTLVSRSFPTKLDAKPSPGYREALVYWNGDQCQISAPRDSREMGVCRPFLVHVAMTLDSVYFRGFVATVNLILRHASCPENIFFHFIVDPASSAAVSSPTPDEFARILRSI
;
A
#
# COMPACT_ATOMS: atom_id res chain seq x y z
N MET A 1 3.56 46.66 -17.02
CA MET A 1 2.82 45.62 -17.79
C MET A 1 3.75 44.63 -18.50
N VAL A 2 4.85 45.09 -19.10
CA VAL A 2 5.86 44.24 -19.78
C VAL A 2 6.57 43.27 -18.81
N TYR A 3 6.97 43.74 -17.63
CA TYR A 3 7.68 42.93 -16.62
C TYR A 3 6.86 41.75 -16.07
N CYS A 4 5.54 41.94 -15.92
CA CYS A 4 4.62 40.90 -15.44
C CYS A 4 4.46 39.76 -16.46
N ARG A 5 4.47 40.09 -17.76
CA ARG A 5 4.42 39.09 -18.83
C ARG A 5 5.71 38.27 -18.93
N PHE A 6 6.86 38.89 -18.64
CA PHE A 6 8.15 38.18 -18.57
C PHE A 6 8.20 37.20 -17.40
N ILE A 7 7.77 37.60 -16.20
CA ILE A 7 7.74 36.71 -15.03
C ILE A 7 6.79 35.54 -15.26
N SER A 8 5.58 35.79 -15.77
CA SER A 8 4.61 34.72 -16.05
C SER A 8 5.14 33.71 -17.08
N SER A 9 5.82 34.19 -18.13
CA SER A 9 6.46 33.32 -19.13
C SER A 9 7.60 32.48 -18.52
N PHE A 10 8.45 33.08 -17.69
CA PHE A 10 9.57 32.37 -17.04
C PHE A 10 9.09 31.28 -16.07
N VAL A 11 8.00 31.54 -15.33
CA VAL A 11 7.36 30.58 -14.43
C VAL A 11 6.71 29.44 -15.22
N LEU A 12 6.00 29.74 -16.32
CA LEU A 12 5.40 28.72 -17.19
C LEU A 12 6.46 27.83 -17.85
N VAL A 13 7.54 28.42 -18.35
CA VAL A 13 8.68 27.69 -18.94
C VAL A 13 9.37 26.81 -17.89
N SER A 14 9.58 27.30 -16.67
CA SER A 14 10.09 26.47 -15.58
C SER A 14 9.13 25.32 -15.25
N LEU A 15 7.83 25.57 -15.10
CA LEU A 15 6.84 24.53 -14.79
C LEU A 15 6.77 23.43 -15.86
N LEU A 16 7.01 23.78 -17.13
CA LEU A 16 7.06 22.86 -18.27
C LEU A 16 8.38 22.09 -18.38
N LEU A 17 9.47 22.61 -17.82
CA LEU A 17 10.80 21.97 -17.83
C LEU A 17 11.07 21.09 -16.60
N LEU A 18 10.32 21.25 -15.51
CA LEU A 18 10.45 20.43 -14.31
C LEU A 18 9.94 18.97 -14.37
N PRO A 19 9.01 18.53 -15.27
CA PRO A 19 8.49 17.16 -15.18
C PRO A 19 9.42 16.10 -15.79
N THR A 20 10.54 16.47 -16.44
CA THR A 20 11.39 15.50 -17.14
C THR A 20 12.46 14.84 -16.26
N LEU A 21 12.68 15.29 -15.02
CA LEU A 21 13.68 14.70 -14.12
C LEU A 21 13.16 13.68 -13.10
N VAL A 22 11.84 13.46 -13.00
CA VAL A 22 11.25 12.54 -11.99
C VAL A 22 10.84 11.18 -12.57
N SER A 23 10.95 10.99 -13.88
CA SER A 23 10.61 9.70 -14.51
C SER A 23 11.85 8.88 -14.85
N ARG A 24 12.13 7.88 -13.99
CA ARG A 24 13.06 6.74 -14.16
C ARG A 24 14.56 7.03 -14.07
N SER A 25 15.03 7.20 -12.83
CA SER A 25 16.34 6.67 -12.44
C SER A 25 16.12 5.43 -11.57
N PHE A 26 15.65 4.33 -12.17
CA PHE A 26 15.90 3.02 -11.56
C PHE A 26 17.34 2.65 -11.93
N PRO A 27 18.29 2.62 -10.97
CA PRO A 27 19.60 2.04 -11.25
C PRO A 27 19.38 0.54 -11.45
N THR A 28 19.24 0.11 -12.70
CA THR A 28 19.45 -1.29 -13.04
C THR A 28 20.95 -1.49 -13.14
N LYS A 29 21.45 -2.42 -12.30
CA LYS A 29 22.81 -2.97 -12.26
C LYS A 29 23.72 -2.39 -11.18
N LEU A 30 23.39 -2.73 -9.94
CA LEU A 30 24.43 -3.14 -8.99
C LEU A 30 24.61 -4.65 -9.18
N ASP A 31 25.85 -5.11 -9.39
CA ASP A 31 26.28 -6.50 -9.28
C ASP A 31 26.17 -7.01 -7.82
N ALA A 32 25.02 -6.78 -7.20
CA ALA A 32 24.62 -7.45 -5.98
C ALA A 32 23.80 -8.66 -6.41
N LYS A 33 24.29 -9.86 -6.07
CA LYS A 33 23.50 -11.10 -6.07
C LYS A 33 22.08 -10.74 -5.59
N PRO A 34 21.04 -10.77 -6.45
CA PRO A 34 19.70 -10.43 -6.00
C PRO A 34 19.36 -11.44 -4.92
N SER A 35 19.29 -11.03 -3.65
CA SER A 35 18.60 -11.87 -2.69
C SER A 35 17.16 -11.91 -3.17
N PRO A 36 16.58 -13.06 -3.51
CA PRO A 36 15.19 -13.16 -3.94
C PRO A 36 14.23 -12.99 -2.75
N GLY A 37 14.63 -12.22 -1.75
CA GLY A 37 13.94 -12.06 -0.49
C GLY A 37 13.10 -10.80 -0.50
N TYR A 38 11.82 -10.95 -0.17
CA TYR A 38 10.99 -9.82 0.23
C TYR A 38 11.58 -9.19 1.49
N ARG A 39 11.66 -7.86 1.52
CA ARG A 39 11.99 -7.14 2.74
C ARG A 39 10.69 -6.94 3.52
N GLU A 40 10.65 -7.46 4.73
CA GLU A 40 9.52 -7.28 5.63
C GLU A 40 9.31 -5.79 5.94
N ALA A 41 8.04 -5.40 6.07
CA ALA A 41 7.69 -4.04 6.45
C ALA A 41 8.08 -3.77 7.91
N LEU A 42 8.16 -2.49 8.28
CA LEU A 42 8.25 -2.13 9.70
C LEU A 42 6.95 -2.49 10.40
N VAL A 43 7.04 -2.72 11.71
CA VAL A 43 5.86 -2.86 12.56
C VAL A 43 5.26 -1.47 12.79
N TYR A 44 3.96 -1.30 12.54
CA TYR A 44 3.23 -0.06 12.73
C TYR A 44 2.33 -0.17 13.95
N TRP A 45 2.47 0.79 14.88
CA TRP A 45 1.71 0.83 16.14
C TRP A 45 0.70 1.98 16.12
N ASN A 46 -0.34 1.86 16.94
CA ASN A 46 -1.30 2.93 17.18
C ASN A 46 -0.64 4.16 17.82
N GLY A 47 -1.09 5.35 17.42
CA GLY A 47 -0.77 6.59 18.13
C GLY A 47 -1.60 6.76 19.40
N ASP A 48 -1.18 7.68 20.27
CA ASP A 48 -1.78 7.89 21.60
C ASP A 48 -3.26 8.31 21.56
N GLN A 49 -3.72 8.86 20.43
CA GLN A 49 -5.10 9.28 20.20
C GLN A 49 -6.07 8.12 19.90
N CYS A 50 -5.56 6.90 19.71
CA CYS A 50 -6.37 5.77 19.29
C CYS A 50 -7.19 5.19 20.44
N GLN A 51 -8.49 4.95 20.19
CA GLN A 51 -9.32 4.21 21.13
C GLN A 51 -8.91 2.74 21.09
N ILE A 52 -8.09 2.33 22.07
CA ILE A 52 -7.73 0.94 22.30
C ILE A 52 -8.93 0.31 23.01
N SER A 53 -9.57 -0.65 22.32
CA SER A 53 -10.75 -1.43 22.73
C SER A 53 -11.15 -1.33 24.21
N ALA A 54 -12.36 -0.85 24.47
CA ALA A 54 -13.02 -0.98 25.76
C ALA A 54 -13.06 -2.46 26.24
N PRO A 55 -13.15 -2.73 27.56
CA PRO A 55 -13.11 -4.07 28.12
C PRO A 55 -14.20 -4.98 27.54
N ARG A 56 -13.92 -6.29 27.54
CA ARG A 56 -14.65 -7.39 26.89
C ARG A 56 -16.11 -7.63 27.33
N ASP A 57 -16.78 -6.68 27.98
CA ASP A 57 -18.06 -6.90 28.66
C ASP A 57 -19.30 -6.36 27.96
N SER A 58 -19.19 -5.70 26.80
CA SER A 58 -20.37 -5.47 25.95
C SER A 58 -20.55 -6.63 24.98
N ARG A 59 -21.61 -7.40 25.20
CA ARG A 59 -22.14 -8.47 24.33
C ARG A 59 -22.61 -7.96 22.95
N GLU A 60 -21.96 -6.97 22.38
CA GLU A 60 -22.11 -6.57 20.99
C GLU A 60 -20.89 -7.06 20.22
N MET A 61 -20.92 -8.35 19.89
CA MET A 61 -20.08 -8.98 18.86
C MET A 61 -20.51 -8.53 17.44
N GLY A 62 -20.96 -7.28 17.32
CA GLY A 62 -21.60 -6.74 16.13
C GLY A 62 -20.66 -5.86 15.33
N VAL A 63 -20.89 -5.85 14.02
CA VAL A 63 -20.27 -5.09 12.91
C VAL A 63 -20.07 -3.57 13.15
N CYS A 64 -20.45 -3.04 14.31
CA CYS A 64 -20.56 -1.61 14.61
C CYS A 64 -19.65 -1.16 15.76
N ARG A 65 -18.35 -1.51 15.74
CA ARG A 65 -17.38 -0.77 16.56
C ARG A 65 -16.98 0.50 15.81
N PRO A 66 -17.33 1.71 16.27
CA PRO A 66 -17.14 2.95 15.50
C PRO A 66 -15.67 3.33 15.28
N PHE A 67 -14.75 2.69 16.02
CA PHE A 67 -13.30 2.92 15.91
C PHE A 67 -12.58 1.90 15.02
N LEU A 68 -13.30 0.92 14.46
CA LEU A 68 -12.75 -0.13 13.60
C LEU A 68 -12.92 0.23 12.13
N VAL A 69 -11.87 0.08 11.34
CA VAL A 69 -11.89 0.37 9.90
C VAL A 69 -11.73 -0.92 9.13
N HIS A 70 -12.73 -1.29 8.34
CA HIS A 70 -12.66 -2.46 7.46
C HIS A 70 -12.31 -2.03 6.04
N VAL A 71 -11.29 -2.66 5.46
CA VAL A 71 -10.80 -2.38 4.10
C VAL A 71 -10.91 -3.64 3.28
N ALA A 72 -11.82 -3.67 2.30
CA ALA A 72 -11.94 -4.77 1.36
C ALA A 72 -11.15 -4.46 0.08
N MET A 73 -10.30 -5.39 -0.35
CA MET A 73 -9.47 -5.26 -1.54
C MET A 73 -9.50 -6.54 -2.37
N THR A 74 -9.54 -6.37 -3.69
CA THR A 74 -9.34 -7.47 -4.63
C THR A 74 -7.86 -7.79 -4.76
N LEU A 75 -7.53 -9.07 -4.78
CA LEU A 75 -6.17 -9.56 -4.82
C LEU A 75 -5.94 -10.40 -6.08
N ASP A 76 -5.04 -9.90 -6.93
CA ASP A 76 -4.65 -10.50 -8.20
C ASP A 76 -3.14 -10.81 -8.18
N SER A 77 -2.76 -12.00 -8.62
CA SER A 77 -1.38 -12.46 -8.64
C SER A 77 -0.47 -11.60 -9.53
N VAL A 78 -1.01 -11.05 -10.63
CA VAL A 78 -0.27 -10.16 -11.55
C VAL A 78 0.04 -8.82 -10.88
N TYR A 79 -0.80 -8.40 -9.94
CA TYR A 79 -0.70 -7.11 -9.25
C TYR A 79 -0.23 -7.22 -7.80
N PHE A 80 0.22 -8.40 -7.34
CA PHE A 80 0.59 -8.66 -5.95
C PHE A 80 1.62 -7.65 -5.39
N ARG A 81 2.62 -7.26 -6.20
CA ARG A 81 3.62 -6.26 -5.80
C ARG A 81 2.99 -4.89 -5.52
N GLY A 82 2.03 -4.47 -6.35
CA GLY A 82 1.31 -3.21 -6.17
C GLY A 82 0.34 -3.28 -4.99
N PHE A 83 -0.30 -4.42 -4.80
CA PHE A 83 -1.17 -4.69 -3.66
C PHE A 83 -0.40 -4.62 -2.32
N VAL A 84 0.74 -5.31 -2.18
CA VAL A 84 1.57 -5.24 -0.96
C VAL A 84 2.06 -3.81 -0.70
N ALA A 85 2.45 -3.09 -1.76
CA ALA A 85 2.82 -1.68 -1.64
C ALA A 85 1.65 -0.82 -1.15
N THR A 86 0.42 -1.12 -1.57
CA THR A 86 -0.80 -0.43 -1.17
C THR A 86 -1.14 -0.69 0.29
N VAL A 87 -1.07 -1.95 0.73
CA VAL A 87 -1.26 -2.31 2.15
C VAL A 87 -0.24 -1.58 3.03
N ASN A 88 1.03 -1.60 2.63
CA ASN A 88 2.09 -0.89 3.37
C ASN A 88 1.89 0.63 3.36
N LEU A 89 1.37 1.20 2.26
CA LEU A 89 1.06 2.62 2.18
C LEU A 89 -0.05 3.01 3.17
N ILE A 90 -1.10 2.19 3.27
CA ILE A 90 -2.20 2.40 4.21
C ILE A 90 -1.67 2.37 5.64
N LEU A 91 -0.95 1.32 6.02
CA LEU A 91 -0.40 1.17 7.37
C LEU A 91 0.53 2.33 7.75
N ARG A 92 1.36 2.80 6.81
CA ARG A 92 2.29 3.91 7.04
C ARG A 92 1.61 5.25 7.28
N HIS A 93 0.45 5.49 6.69
CA HIS A 93 -0.27 6.77 6.78
C HIS A 93 -1.48 6.72 7.72
N ALA A 94 -1.78 5.55 8.29
CA ALA A 94 -2.82 5.40 9.28
C ALA A 94 -2.35 5.94 10.64
N SER A 95 -3.20 6.74 11.30
CA SER A 95 -2.97 7.16 12.68
C SER A 95 -3.18 6.02 13.68
N CYS A 96 -4.01 5.03 13.34
CA CYS A 96 -4.34 3.85 14.15
C CYS A 96 -4.26 2.56 13.31
N PRO A 97 -3.05 2.09 12.91
CA PRO A 97 -2.87 0.92 12.05
C PRO A 97 -3.42 -0.39 12.64
N GLU A 98 -3.46 -0.56 13.96
CA GLU A 98 -3.96 -1.78 14.59
C GLU A 98 -5.50 -1.87 14.56
N ASN A 99 -6.18 -0.76 14.28
CA ASN A 99 -7.64 -0.70 14.20
C ASN A 99 -8.16 -1.00 12.77
N ILE A 100 -7.26 -1.31 11.83
CA ILE A 100 -7.59 -1.60 10.43
C ILE A 100 -7.65 -3.11 10.19
N PHE A 101 -8.76 -3.57 9.61
CA PHE A 101 -9.00 -4.97 9.26
C PHE A 101 -9.11 -5.12 7.75
N PHE A 102 -8.13 -5.81 7.17
CA PHE A 102 -8.11 -6.08 5.74
C PHE A 102 -8.92 -7.33 5.40
N HIS A 103 -9.78 -7.23 4.41
CA HIS A 103 -10.51 -8.32 3.77
C HIS A 103 -10.00 -8.48 2.35
N PHE A 104 -9.35 -9.61 2.04
CA PHE A 104 -8.79 -9.86 0.72
C PHE A 104 -9.68 -10.83 -0.07
N ILE A 105 -10.16 -10.36 -1.21
CA ILE A 105 -11.00 -11.13 -2.13
C ILE A 105 -10.12 -11.63 -3.27
N VAL A 106 -9.91 -12.94 -3.34
CA VAL A 106 -9.06 -13.57 -4.36
C VAL A 106 -9.93 -14.14 -5.47
N ASP A 107 -9.62 -13.81 -6.73
CA ASP A 107 -10.21 -14.49 -7.88
C ASP A 107 -9.36 -15.71 -8.24
N PRO A 108 -9.88 -16.95 -8.08
CA PRO A 108 -9.14 -18.17 -8.43
C PRO A 108 -8.69 -18.21 -9.90
N ALA A 109 -9.40 -17.56 -10.83
CA ALA A 109 -9.02 -17.56 -12.24
C ALA A 109 -7.76 -16.72 -12.54
N SER A 110 -7.54 -15.63 -11.78
CA SER A 110 -6.36 -14.76 -11.91
C SER A 110 -5.06 -15.37 -11.36
N SER A 111 -5.17 -16.47 -10.61
CA SER A 111 -4.02 -17.24 -10.10
C SER A 111 -3.51 -18.33 -11.05
N ALA A 112 -4.30 -18.68 -12.08
CA ALA A 112 -4.00 -19.76 -13.02
C ALA A 112 -3.39 -19.26 -14.35
N ALA A 113 -3.43 -17.96 -14.64
CA ALA A 113 -3.07 -17.40 -15.96
C ALA A 113 -1.57 -17.12 -16.17
N VAL A 114 -0.75 -17.25 -15.13
CA VAL A 114 0.69 -17.06 -15.20
C VAL A 114 1.32 -18.20 -14.41
N SER A 115 2.54 -18.59 -14.73
CA SER A 115 3.42 -19.45 -13.93
C SER A 115 3.66 -18.88 -12.52
N SER A 116 2.58 -18.84 -11.73
CA SER A 116 2.32 -18.14 -10.49
C SER A 116 1.91 -19.19 -9.47
N PRO A 117 2.23 -19.02 -8.17
CA PRO A 117 1.94 -20.00 -7.13
C PRO A 117 0.49 -20.47 -7.22
N THR A 118 0.31 -21.79 -7.13
CA THR A 118 -1.03 -22.41 -7.10
C THR A 118 -1.93 -21.68 -6.09
N PRO A 119 -3.26 -21.65 -6.28
CA PRO A 119 -4.19 -21.03 -5.34
C PRO A 119 -3.89 -21.38 -3.86
N ASP A 120 -3.43 -22.60 -3.62
CA ASP A 120 -3.06 -23.15 -2.30
C ASP A 120 -1.75 -22.57 -1.72
N GLU A 121 -0.81 -22.20 -2.57
CA GLU A 121 0.47 -21.58 -2.21
C GLU A 121 0.28 -20.09 -1.94
N PHE A 122 -0.56 -19.42 -2.74
CA PHE A 122 -0.93 -18.03 -2.53
C PHE A 122 -1.77 -17.85 -1.24
N ALA A 123 -2.72 -18.76 -0.98
CA ALA A 123 -3.43 -18.80 0.29
C ALA A 123 -2.49 -19.10 1.49
N ARG A 124 -1.43 -19.89 1.28
CA ARG A 124 -0.38 -20.12 2.29
C ARG A 124 0.43 -18.85 2.56
N ILE A 125 0.82 -18.12 1.52
CA ILE A 125 1.52 -16.83 1.67
C ILE A 125 0.64 -15.85 2.45
N LEU A 126 -0.65 -15.74 2.12
CA LEU A 126 -1.59 -14.86 2.83
C LEU A 126 -1.85 -15.28 4.28
N ARG A 127 -1.69 -16.56 4.63
CA ARG A 127 -1.78 -17.03 6.03
C ARG A 127 -0.48 -16.84 6.82
N SER A 128 0.63 -16.62 6.12
CA SER A 128 1.95 -16.42 6.74
C SER A 128 2.33 -14.96 6.97
N ILE A 129 1.53 -14.04 6.43
CA ILE A 129 1.55 -12.60 6.72
C ILE A 129 0.56 -12.34 7.86
#